data_AF-A0A2E2U430-F1
#
_entry.id   AF-A0A2E2U430-F1
#
_cell.length_a   1.000
_cell.length_b   1.000
_cell.length_c   1.000
_cell.angle_alpha   90.00
_cell.angle_beta   90.00
_cell.angle_gamma   90.00
#
_symmetry.space_group_name_H-M   'P 1'
#
loop_
_entity.id
_entity.type
_entity.pdbx_description
1 polymer ?
#
loop_
_entity_poly.entity_id
_entity_poly.type
_entity_poly.pdbx_seq_one_letter_code
_entity_poly.pdbx_strand_id
1 'polypeptide(L)'
;MKKKVYIIGSGLSGLSAAIHSQRKKINVEIYESAKYPGGRCRSFYDKKMNIEIDNGNHLVFSANKNFKEFCEIIGSSKTIKEISPNFFFF
;
A
#
# COMPACT_ATOMS: atom_id res chain seq x y z
N MET A 1 -14.99 16.60 22.58
CA MET A 1 -15.40 15.53 21.63
C MET A 1 -14.16 14.88 21.03
N LYS A 2 -14.07 13.55 20.95
CA LYS A 2 -12.97 12.90 20.22
C LYS A 2 -13.22 13.05 18.71
N LYS A 3 -12.24 13.58 17.97
CA LYS A 3 -12.31 13.67 16.50
C LYS A 3 -12.28 12.25 15.93
N LYS A 4 -13.17 11.96 14.97
CA LYS A 4 -13.21 10.70 14.21
C LYS A 4 -13.04 11.02 12.73
N VAL A 5 -12.23 10.22 12.04
CA VAL A 5 -11.98 10.33 10.60
C VAL A 5 -12.57 9.11 9.91
N TYR A 6 -13.32 9.37 8.84
CA TYR A 6 -13.84 8.34 7.95
C TYR A 6 -13.06 8.40 6.65
N ILE A 7 -12.55 7.24 6.21
CA ILE A 7 -11.78 7.10 4.98
C ILE A 7 -12.59 6.22 4.03
N ILE A 8 -12.80 6.70 2.80
CA ILE A 8 -13.48 5.96 1.76
C ILE A 8 -12.43 5.41 0.78
N GLY A 9 -12.31 4.10 0.75
CA GLY A 9 -11.30 3.34 0.01
C GLY A 9 -10.15 2.85 0.90
N SER A 10 -9.83 1.56 0.78
CA SER A 10 -8.74 0.88 1.48
C SER A 10 -7.57 0.52 0.54
N GLY A 11 -7.37 1.33 -0.50
CA GLY A 11 -6.15 1.30 -1.30
C GLY A 11 -4.95 1.92 -0.56
N LEU A 12 -3.78 1.93 -1.20
CA LEU A 12 -2.53 2.45 -0.61
C LEU A 12 -2.68 3.86 0.00
N SER A 13 -3.38 4.77 -0.69
CA SER A 13 -3.63 6.12 -0.19
C SER A 13 -4.50 6.15 1.07
N GLY A 14 -5.58 5.37 1.10
CA GLY A 14 -6.49 5.28 2.25
C GLY A 14 -5.82 4.64 3.46
N LEU A 15 -5.04 3.57 3.24
CA LEU A 15 -4.25 2.93 4.29
C LEU A 15 -3.17 3.87 4.85
N SER A 16 -2.48 4.62 3.98
CA SER A 16 -1.51 5.63 4.40
C SER A 16 -2.18 6.72 5.26
N ALA A 17 -3.31 7.26 4.81
CA ALA A 17 -4.08 8.24 5.58
C ALA A 17 -4.49 7.70 6.96
N ALA A 18 -4.97 6.45 7.01
CA ALA A 18 -5.38 5.81 8.26
C ALA A 18 -4.24 5.71 9.27
N ILE A 19 -3.06 5.25 8.84
CA ILE A 19 -1.87 5.13 9.67
C ILE A 19 -1.45 6.49 10.24
N HIS A 20 -1.36 7.52 9.39
CA HIS A 20 -0.95 8.84 9.84
C HIS A 20 -1.98 9.49 10.78
N SER A 21 -3.28 9.22 10.59
CA SER A 21 -4.33 9.62 11.53
C SER A 21 -4.22 8.87 12.87
N GLN A 22 -3.98 7.56 12.85
CA GLN A 22 -3.81 6.76 14.07
C GLN A 22 -2.56 7.17 14.87
N ARG A 23 -1.45 7.53 14.21
CA ARG A 23 -0.25 8.09 14.89
C ARG A 23 -0.55 9.40 15.63
N LYS A 24 -1.55 10.16 15.19
CA LYS A 24 -2.06 11.36 15.87
C LYS A 24 -3.12 11.04 16.94
N LYS A 25 -3.33 9.77 17.28
CA LYS A 25 -4.34 9.28 18.25
C LYS A 25 -5.78 9.66 17.86
N ILE A 26 -6.04 9.79 16.56
CA ILE A 26 -7.38 10.06 16.02
C ILE A 26 -8.05 8.71 15.74
N ASN A 27 -9.35 8.59 16.08
CA ASN A 27 -10.11 7.39 15.76
C ASN A 27 -10.39 7.33 14.24
N VAL A 28 -10.16 6.18 13.61
CA VAL A 28 -10.27 6.01 12.15
C VAL A 28 -11.17 4.82 11.83
N GLU A 29 -12.03 4.99 10.84
CA GLU A 29 -12.80 3.91 10.23
C GLU A 29 -12.67 3.99 8.71
N ILE A 30 -12.42 2.85 8.06
CA ILE A 30 -12.18 2.75 6.62
C ILE A 30 -13.32 1.95 6.01
N TYR A 31 -13.90 2.46 4.92
CA TYR A 31 -14.93 1.78 4.14
C TYR A 31 -14.36 1.39 2.78
N GLU A 32 -14.52 0.14 2.39
CA GLU A 32 -14.07 -0.40 1.10
C GLU A 32 -15.24 -1.06 0.39
N SER A 33 -15.38 -0.81 -0.91
CA SER A 33 -16.45 -1.42 -1.72
C SER A 33 -16.05 -2.82 -2.20
N ALA A 34 -14.75 -3.09 -2.37
CA ALA A 34 -14.24 -4.39 -2.70
C ALA A 34 -14.30 -5.37 -1.50
N LYS A 35 -14.27 -6.68 -1.81
CA LYS A 35 -14.22 -7.74 -0.78
C LYS A 35 -12.89 -7.80 -0.01
N TYR A 36 -11.85 -7.12 -0.52
CA TYR A 36 -10.49 -7.16 0.01
C TYR A 36 -9.86 -5.77 -0.07
N PRO A 37 -8.99 -5.41 0.90
CA PRO A 37 -8.25 -4.17 0.84
C PRO A 37 -7.09 -4.22 -0.18
N GLY A 38 -6.41 -3.09 -0.35
CA GLY A 38 -5.22 -2.96 -1.21
C GLY A 38 -5.49 -2.25 -2.54
N GLY A 39 -6.74 -2.25 -3.03
CA GLY A 39 -7.10 -1.61 -4.29
C GLY A 39 -6.31 -2.17 -5.47
N ARG A 40 -5.53 -1.31 -6.15
CA ARG A 40 -4.63 -1.74 -7.23
C ARG A 40 -3.33 -2.39 -6.73
N CYS A 41 -2.94 -2.18 -5.49
CA CYS A 41 -1.74 -2.76 -4.89
C CYS A 41 -2.02 -4.16 -4.35
N ARG A 42 -2.28 -5.13 -5.23
CA ARG A 42 -2.59 -6.51 -4.81
C ARG A 42 -2.27 -7.53 -5.89
N SER A 43 -1.96 -8.73 -5.43
CA SER A 43 -1.94 -9.95 -6.23
C SER A 43 -3.17 -10.80 -5.92
N PHE A 44 -3.67 -11.52 -6.91
CA PHE A 44 -4.79 -12.45 -6.74
C PHE A 44 -4.62 -13.66 -7.65
N TYR A 45 -5.03 -14.83 -7.15
CA TYR A 45 -4.97 -16.05 -7.94
C TYR A 45 -6.17 -16.17 -8.88
N ASP A 46 -5.90 -16.28 -10.18
CA ASP A 46 -6.92 -16.53 -11.19
C ASP A 46 -7.07 -18.03 -11.44
N LYS A 47 -8.26 -18.56 -11.09
CA LYS A 47 -8.55 -20.00 -11.19
C LYS A 47 -8.63 -20.50 -12.63
N LYS A 48 -8.96 -19.65 -13.60
CA LYS A 48 -9.11 -20.08 -15.00
C LYS A 48 -7.74 -20.26 -15.64
N MET A 49 -6.82 -19.35 -15.32
CA MET A 49 -5.45 -19.34 -15.84
C MET A 49 -4.49 -20.18 -14.98
N ASN A 50 -4.89 -20.55 -13.76
CA ASN A 50 -4.05 -21.29 -12.80
C ASN A 50 -2.73 -20.55 -12.49
N ILE A 51 -2.80 -19.23 -12.37
CA ILE A 51 -1.64 -18.37 -12.07
C ILE A 51 -2.03 -17.29 -11.05
N GLU A 52 -1.03 -16.76 -10.35
CA GLU A 52 -1.17 -15.51 -9.62
C GLU A 52 -1.00 -14.32 -10.57
N ILE A 53 -1.97 -13.40 -10.54
CA ILE A 53 -1.94 -12.14 -11.28
C ILE A 53 -1.63 -11.02 -10.31
N ASP A 54 -0.58 -10.26 -10.61
CA ASP A 54 -0.27 -9.01 -9.93
C ASP A 54 -0.98 -7.84 -10.64
N ASN A 55 -1.71 -7.02 -9.88
CA ASN A 55 -2.48 -5.89 -10.40
C ASN A 55 -1.66 -4.59 -10.49
N GLY A 56 -0.36 -4.71 -10.75
CA GLY A 56 0.52 -3.58 -11.03
C GLY A 56 1.94 -4.04 -11.32
N ASN A 57 2.82 -3.08 -11.57
CA ASN A 57 4.26 -3.35 -11.63
C ASN A 57 4.92 -3.19 -10.25
N HIS A 58 4.25 -2.53 -9.31
CA HIS A 58 4.71 -2.26 -7.93
C HIS A 58 6.14 -1.72 -7.84
N LEU A 59 6.60 -1.05 -8.89
CA LEU A 59 7.91 -0.40 -8.95
C LEU A 59 7.82 0.95 -8.24
N VAL A 60 8.71 1.14 -7.26
CA VAL A 60 8.83 2.39 -6.52
C VAL A 60 10.29 2.81 -6.54
N PHE A 61 10.55 4.08 -6.88
CA PHE A 61 11.89 4.63 -6.78
C PHE A 61 12.33 4.69 -5.31
N SER A 62 13.56 4.28 -5.02
CA SER A 62 14.14 4.34 -3.67
C SER A 62 14.17 5.77 -3.09
N ALA A 63 14.11 6.79 -3.94
CA ALA A 63 13.96 8.19 -3.54
C ALA A 63 12.60 8.51 -2.88
N ASN A 64 11.59 7.65 -3.03
CA ASN A 64 10.30 7.81 -2.38
C ASN A 64 10.36 7.41 -0.91
N LYS A 65 10.84 8.35 -0.08
CA LYS A 65 10.96 8.18 1.37
C LYS A 65 9.62 7.90 2.06
N ASN A 66 8.51 8.43 1.53
CA ASN A 66 7.18 8.24 2.11
C ASN A 66 6.72 6.77 1.98
N PHE A 67 7.01 6.13 0.84
CA PHE A 67 6.72 4.71 0.66
C PHE A 67 7.58 3.84 1.59
N LYS A 68 8.87 4.16 1.70
CA LYS A 68 9.77 3.47 2.62
C LYS A 68 9.31 3.59 4.07
N GLU A 69 8.97 4.81 4.52
CA GLU A 69 8.42 5.05 5.86
C GLU A 69 7.11 4.27 6.06
N PHE A 70 6.20 4.29 5.08
CA PHE A 70 4.95 3.52 5.14
C PHE A 70 5.23 2.03 5.39
N CYS A 71 6.13 1.43 4.62
CA CYS A 71 6.51 0.02 4.77
C CYS A 71 7.18 -0.27 6.11
N GLU A 72 8.00 0.64 6.64
CA GLU A 72 8.57 0.53 7.98
C GLU A 72 7.49 0.55 9.07
N ILE A 73 6.52 1.46 8.97
CA ILE A 73 5.41 1.57 9.94
C ILE A 73 4.57 0.29 9.99
N ILE A 74 4.28 -0.32 8.83
CA ILE A 74 3.48 -1.56 8.77
C ILE A 74 4.31 -2.84 8.92
N GLY A 75 5.63 -2.73 9.12
CA GLY A 75 6.52 -3.88 9.27
C GLY A 75 6.75 -4.69 7.98
N SER A 76 6.50 -4.11 6.80
CA SER A 76 6.64 -4.78 5.50
C SER A 76 7.98 -4.52 4.81
N SER A 77 8.94 -3.83 5.43
CA SER A 77 10.21 -3.48 4.77
C SER A 77 10.97 -4.70 4.21
N LYS A 78 10.84 -5.86 4.85
CA LYS A 78 11.47 -7.11 4.43
C LYS A 78 10.86 -7.74 3.17
N THR A 79 9.68 -7.27 2.73
CA THR A 79 9.01 -7.77 1.52
C THR A 79 9.42 -6.99 0.27
N ILE A 80 10.22 -5.94 0.42
CA ILE A 80 10.71 -5.12 -0.69
C ILE A 80 12.03 -5.69 -1.18
N LYS A 81 12.17 -5.82 -2.50
CA LYS A 81 13.44 -6.12 -3.15
C LYS A 81 14.03 -4.84 -3.70
N GLU A 82 15.14 -4.39 -3.13
CA GLU A 82 15.93 -3.32 -3.73
C GLU A 82 16.71 -3.88 -4.93
N ILE A 83 16.66 -3.16 -6.05
CA ILE A 83 17.37 -3.51 -7.28
C ILE A 83 18.36 -2.39 -7.56
N SER A 84 19.63 -2.72 -7.76
CA SER A 84 20.65 -1.74 -8.15
C SER A 84 20.24 -1.03 -9.44
N PRO A 85 20.45 0.28 -9.56
CA PRO A 85 20.11 1.02 -10.76
C PRO A 85 20.99 0.54 -11.93
N ASN A 86 20.49 -0.41 -12.72
CA ASN A 86 21.02 -0.74 -14.04
C ASN A 86 20.23 0.05 -15.08
N PHE A 87 20.32 1.38 -15.00
CA PHE A 87 19.82 2.22 -16.07
C PHE A 87 20.95 2.37 -17.09
N PHE A 88 20.88 1.59 -18.17
CA PHE A 88 21.63 1.88 -19.39
C PHE A 88 20.98 3.10 -20.04
N PHE A 89 21.31 4.29 -19.53
CA PHE A 89 21.11 5.51 -20.30
C PHE A 89 22.14 5.46 -21.42
N PHE A 90 21.67 5.17 -22.63
CA PHE A 90 22.41 5.39 -23.87
C PHE A 90 22.45 6.88 -24.18
#